data_AF-A0A3L7UK87-F1
#
_entry.id   AF-A0A3L7UK87-F1
#
_cell.length_a   1.000
_cell.length_b   1.000
_cell.length_c   1.000
_cell.angle_alpha   90.00
_cell.angle_beta   90.00
_cell.angle_gamma   90.00
#
_symmetry.space_group_name_H-M   'P 1'
#
loop_
_entity.id
_entity.type
_entity.pdbx_description
1 polymer ?
#
loop_
_entity_poly.entity_id
_entity_poly.type
_entity_poly.pdbx_seq_one_letter_code
_entity_poly.pdbx_strand_id
1 'polypeptide(L)'
;MTDSTSLEHSIGNSSTNRAMIFRSSAIQIAVVGAAGSVFLSVGQGLKACPLCFYQRSFVMAVLAVLALGRFLERSRPGLICLLSVPLAWAGLGVAVFHYYLVATKVLECPQGLFGFGTAPAQSLMLFNFLASDVSVGAWYGRHESPRQRATTQIAAVLLGFVLAVACVKSAPPLPKVPAAAYDPVKDPLDTCRRPFRAPTN
;
A
#
# COMPACT_ATOMS: atom_id res chain seq x y z
N MET A 1 -30.57 -38.07 3.11
CA MET A 1 -29.77 -37.69 1.91
C MET A 1 -29.78 -36.17 1.67
N THR A 2 -30.06 -35.36 2.70
CA THR A 2 -30.27 -33.90 2.62
C THR A 2 -29.22 -33.07 3.39
N ASP A 3 -28.19 -33.69 3.97
CA ASP A 3 -27.23 -32.98 4.84
C ASP A 3 -26.05 -32.36 4.09
N SER A 4 -25.57 -32.99 3.01
CA SER A 4 -24.37 -32.51 2.31
C SER A 4 -24.61 -31.18 1.59
N THR A 5 -25.78 -31.01 0.98
CA THR A 5 -26.14 -29.80 0.23
C THR A 5 -26.34 -28.58 1.12
N SER A 6 -26.92 -28.77 2.31
CA SER A 6 -27.09 -27.69 3.30
C SER A 6 -25.77 -27.23 3.91
N LEU A 7 -24.85 -28.16 4.17
CA LEU A 7 -23.50 -27.85 4.67
C LEU A 7 -22.66 -27.10 3.61
N GLU A 8 -22.68 -27.54 2.35
CA GLU A 8 -21.97 -26.87 1.26
C GLU A 8 -22.47 -25.43 1.02
N HIS A 9 -23.80 -25.22 1.07
CA HIS A 9 -24.38 -23.90 0.93
C HIS A 9 -24.01 -22.96 2.09
N SER A 10 -23.97 -23.47 3.33
CA SER A 10 -23.56 -22.69 4.52
C SER A 10 -22.09 -22.28 4.47
N ILE A 11 -21.20 -23.21 4.08
CA ILE A 11 -19.75 -22.94 3.95
C ILE A 11 -19.50 -21.91 2.84
N GLY A 12 -20.13 -22.06 1.68
CA GLY A 12 -19.99 -21.12 0.55
C GLY A 12 -20.50 -19.70 0.85
N ASN A 13 -21.59 -19.60 1.62
CA ASN A 13 -22.09 -18.30 2.07
C ASN A 13 -21.13 -17.63 3.05
N SER A 14 -20.55 -18.39 3.99
CA SER A 14 -19.59 -17.87 4.97
C SER A 14 -18.31 -17.32 4.32
N SER A 15 -17.76 -18.01 3.31
CA SER A 15 -16.52 -17.60 2.64
C SER A 15 -16.72 -16.34 1.80
N THR A 16 -17.87 -16.24 1.12
CA THR A 16 -18.25 -15.08 0.33
C THR A 16 -18.46 -13.85 1.22
N ASN A 17 -19.17 -14.01 2.34
CA ASN A 17 -19.37 -12.93 3.32
C ASN A 17 -18.04 -12.41 3.89
N ARG A 18 -17.11 -13.30 4.21
CA ARG A 18 -15.76 -12.91 4.66
C ARG A 18 -15.03 -12.10 3.58
N ALA A 19 -15.06 -12.54 2.33
CA ALA A 19 -14.45 -11.78 1.23
C ALA A 19 -15.08 -10.40 1.04
N MET A 20 -16.40 -10.27 1.24
CA MET A 20 -17.07 -8.96 1.20
C MET A 20 -16.64 -8.04 2.34
N ILE A 21 -16.43 -8.57 3.55
CA ILE A 21 -15.95 -7.82 4.71
C ILE A 21 -14.55 -7.30 4.43
N PHE A 22 -13.60 -8.18 4.05
CA PHE A 22 -12.22 -7.77 3.75
C PHE A 22 -12.13 -6.80 2.57
N ARG A 23 -12.97 -6.96 1.53
CA ARG A 23 -13.06 -5.96 0.46
C ARG A 23 -13.52 -4.61 0.98
N SER A 24 -14.52 -4.61 1.87
CA SER A 24 -15.09 -3.36 2.39
C SER A 24 -14.12 -2.66 3.35
N SER A 25 -13.41 -3.39 4.20
CA SER A 25 -12.34 -2.84 5.04
C SER A 25 -11.19 -2.29 4.19
N ALA A 26 -10.76 -3.03 3.16
CA ALA A 26 -9.73 -2.56 2.21
C ALA A 26 -10.14 -1.24 1.52
N ILE A 27 -11.41 -1.09 1.13
CA ILE A 27 -11.92 0.17 0.56
C ILE A 27 -11.82 1.30 1.59
N GLN A 28 -12.24 1.08 2.83
CA GLN A 28 -12.15 2.10 3.88
C GLN A 28 -10.70 2.54 4.13
N ILE A 29 -9.78 1.58 4.24
CA ILE A 29 -8.34 1.85 4.39
C ILE A 29 -7.82 2.64 3.19
N ALA A 30 -8.17 2.24 1.97
CA ALA A 30 -7.73 2.90 0.75
C ALA A 30 -8.29 4.33 0.63
N VAL A 31 -9.55 4.58 1.04
CA VAL A 31 -10.14 5.91 1.12
C VAL A 31 -9.40 6.78 2.13
N VAL A 32 -9.13 6.27 3.34
CA VAL A 32 -8.37 7.00 4.36
C VAL A 32 -6.96 7.33 3.85
N GLY A 33 -6.29 6.39 3.20
CA GLY A 33 -4.96 6.61 2.61
C GLY A 33 -4.96 7.62 1.48
N ALA A 34 -5.97 7.55 0.60
CA ALA A 34 -6.17 8.49 -0.49
C ALA A 34 -6.43 9.91 0.03
N ALA A 35 -7.38 10.06 0.96
CA ALA A 35 -7.73 11.34 1.56
C ALA A 35 -6.55 11.93 2.35
N GLY A 36 -5.88 11.13 3.17
CA GLY A 36 -4.68 11.55 3.90
C GLY A 36 -3.56 11.99 2.97
N SER A 37 -3.32 11.26 1.88
CA SER A 37 -2.35 11.64 0.83
C SER A 37 -2.66 13.01 0.22
N VAL A 38 -3.93 13.26 -0.14
CA VAL A 38 -4.36 14.54 -0.71
C VAL A 38 -4.23 15.66 0.32
N PHE A 39 -4.65 15.42 1.56
CA PHE A 39 -4.55 16.41 2.66
C PHE A 39 -3.11 16.82 2.95
N LEU A 40 -2.16 15.86 3.00
CA LEU A 40 -0.75 16.19 3.18
C LEU A 40 -0.18 17.06 2.04
N SER A 41 -0.70 16.90 0.82
CA SER A 41 -0.23 17.64 -0.36
C SER A 41 -0.84 19.04 -0.44
N VAL A 42 -2.17 19.11 -0.34
CA VAL A 42 -2.95 20.33 -0.56
C VAL A 42 -3.07 21.12 0.73
N GLY A 43 -3.29 20.45 1.87
CA GLY A 43 -3.48 21.08 3.17
C GLY A 43 -2.19 21.52 3.85
N GLN A 44 -1.10 20.74 3.70
CA GLN A 44 0.20 21.05 4.34
C GLN A 44 1.29 21.51 3.37
N GLY A 45 1.01 21.59 2.06
CA GLY A 45 1.97 22.04 1.05
C GLY A 45 3.22 21.15 0.89
N LEU A 46 3.19 19.93 1.41
CA LEU A 46 4.35 19.03 1.40
C LEU A 46 4.62 18.51 0.00
N LYS A 47 5.87 18.64 -0.46
CA LYS A 47 6.30 18.12 -1.75
C LYS A 47 6.62 16.64 -1.63
N ALA A 48 5.88 15.81 -2.37
CA ALA A 48 6.11 14.38 -2.40
C ALA A 48 7.47 14.06 -3.04
N CYS A 49 8.27 13.25 -2.34
CA CYS A 49 9.41 12.60 -2.97
C CYS A 49 8.93 11.54 -3.99
N PRO A 50 9.80 11.08 -4.91
CA PRO A 50 9.43 10.06 -5.90
C PRO A 50 8.86 8.77 -5.28
N LEU A 51 9.39 8.34 -4.14
CA LEU A 51 8.91 7.14 -3.43
C LEU A 51 7.52 7.35 -2.82
N CYS A 52 7.26 8.51 -2.21
CA CYS A 52 5.93 8.90 -1.76
C CYS A 52 4.95 8.97 -2.92
N PHE A 53 5.36 9.51 -4.06
CA PHE A 53 4.51 9.58 -5.25
C PHE A 53 4.04 8.20 -5.69
N TYR A 54 4.95 7.22 -5.81
CA TYR A 54 4.56 5.84 -6.15
C TYR A 54 3.59 5.23 -5.14
N GLN A 55 3.85 5.39 -3.84
CA GLN A 55 2.94 4.93 -2.78
C GLN A 55 1.54 5.53 -2.93
N ARG A 56 1.44 6.83 -3.24
CA ARG A 56 0.15 7.49 -3.47
C ARG A 56 -0.54 6.97 -4.73
N SER A 57 0.19 6.78 -5.82
CA SER A 57 -0.35 6.21 -7.05
C SER A 57 -0.90 4.79 -6.81
N PHE A 58 -0.19 3.94 -6.07
CA PHE A 58 -0.64 2.59 -5.76
C PHE A 58 -1.89 2.56 -4.89
N VAL A 59 -1.99 3.39 -3.84
CA VAL A 59 -3.21 3.40 -3.00
C VAL A 59 -4.43 3.87 -3.79
N MET A 60 -4.26 4.87 -4.67
CA MET A 60 -5.33 5.36 -5.54
C MET A 60 -5.74 4.31 -6.58
N ALA A 61 -4.77 3.59 -7.16
CA ALA A 61 -5.05 2.51 -8.10
C ALA A 61 -5.79 1.35 -7.43
N VAL A 62 -5.39 0.95 -6.21
CA VAL A 62 -6.11 -0.05 -5.41
C VAL A 62 -7.53 0.42 -5.11
N LEU A 63 -7.69 1.68 -4.67
CA LEU A 63 -9.01 2.26 -4.41
C LEU A 63 -9.90 2.20 -5.66
N ALA A 64 -9.37 2.60 -6.82
CA ALA A 64 -10.10 2.59 -8.08
C ALA A 64 -10.56 1.17 -8.44
N VAL A 65 -9.67 0.18 -8.39
CA VAL A 65 -10.00 -1.23 -8.70
C VAL A 65 -11.05 -1.78 -7.74
N LEU A 66 -10.88 -1.56 -6.43
CA LEU A 66 -11.80 -2.07 -5.41
C LEU A 66 -13.18 -1.39 -5.47
N ALA A 67 -13.22 -0.06 -5.65
CA ALA A 67 -14.44 0.71 -5.72
C ALA A 67 -15.21 0.39 -7.01
N LEU A 68 -14.56 0.48 -8.17
CA LEU A 68 -15.20 0.12 -9.46
C LEU A 68 -15.63 -1.34 -9.47
N GLY A 69 -14.79 -2.25 -8.97
CA GLY A 69 -15.16 -3.65 -8.83
C GLY A 69 -16.40 -3.84 -7.96
N ARG A 70 -16.53 -3.11 -6.84
CA ARG A 70 -17.73 -3.14 -5.99
C ARG A 70 -19.00 -2.66 -6.72
N PHE A 71 -18.88 -1.62 -7.54
CA PHE A 71 -20.03 -1.05 -8.27
C PHE A 71 -20.44 -1.90 -9.47
N LEU A 72 -19.47 -2.42 -10.23
CA LEU A 72 -19.70 -3.15 -11.47
C LEU A 72 -20.00 -4.64 -11.25
N GLU A 73 -19.37 -5.27 -10.26
CA GLU A 73 -19.46 -6.74 -10.08
C GLU A 73 -19.57 -7.09 -8.58
N ARG A 74 -20.81 -7.23 -8.09
CA ARG A 74 -21.05 -7.55 -6.67
C ARG A 74 -20.82 -9.02 -6.33
N SER A 75 -20.97 -9.91 -7.32
CA SER A 75 -21.03 -11.36 -7.10
C SER A 75 -19.67 -12.04 -6.99
N ARG A 76 -18.57 -11.34 -7.34
CA ARG A 76 -17.21 -11.91 -7.35
C ARG A 76 -16.21 -11.10 -6.51
N PRO A 77 -16.44 -10.95 -5.18
CA PRO A 77 -15.58 -10.14 -4.32
C PRO A 77 -14.12 -10.63 -4.31
N GLY A 78 -13.89 -11.96 -4.36
CA GLY A 78 -12.53 -12.51 -4.33
C GLY A 78 -11.71 -12.23 -5.58
N LEU A 79 -12.33 -12.18 -6.76
CA LEU A 79 -11.62 -11.84 -7.99
C LEU A 79 -11.18 -10.37 -8.00
N ILE A 80 -12.04 -9.47 -7.50
CA ILE A 80 -11.73 -8.04 -7.39
C ILE A 80 -10.57 -7.83 -6.41
N CYS A 81 -10.59 -8.54 -5.27
CA CYS A 81 -9.46 -8.52 -4.33
C CYS A 81 -8.18 -9.06 -4.98
N LEU A 82 -8.25 -10.14 -5.77
CA LEU A 82 -7.07 -10.69 -6.45
C LEU A 82 -6.45 -9.69 -7.43
N LEU A 83 -7.26 -8.92 -8.16
CA LEU A 83 -6.77 -7.89 -9.08
C LEU A 83 -6.06 -6.73 -8.37
N SER A 84 -6.39 -6.45 -7.11
CA SER A 84 -5.73 -5.41 -6.32
C SER A 84 -4.52 -5.90 -5.52
N VAL A 85 -4.34 -7.22 -5.32
CA VAL A 85 -3.15 -7.82 -4.70
C VAL A 85 -1.83 -7.29 -5.27
N PRO A 86 -1.56 -7.34 -6.60
CA PRO A 86 -0.26 -6.90 -7.12
C PRO A 86 0.00 -5.42 -6.84
N LEU A 87 -1.03 -4.57 -6.90
CA LEU A 87 -0.91 -3.13 -6.63
C LEU A 87 -0.65 -2.85 -5.14
N ALA A 88 -1.33 -3.56 -4.25
CA ALA A 88 -1.15 -3.42 -2.81
C ALA A 88 0.24 -3.90 -2.37
N TRP A 89 0.71 -5.03 -2.90
CA TRP A 89 2.06 -5.55 -2.64
C TRP A 89 3.15 -4.69 -3.28
N ALA A 90 2.92 -4.10 -4.44
CA ALA A 90 3.83 -3.12 -5.02
C ALA A 90 3.99 -1.89 -4.12
N GLY A 91 2.87 -1.31 -3.67
CA GLY A 91 2.87 -0.20 -2.73
C GLY A 91 3.54 -0.54 -1.40
N LEU A 92 3.28 -1.74 -0.85
CA LEU A 92 3.95 -2.24 0.34
C LEU A 92 5.47 -2.37 0.16
N GLY A 93 5.92 -2.94 -0.96
CA GLY A 93 7.34 -3.08 -1.26
C GLY A 93 8.06 -1.72 -1.32
N VAL A 94 7.46 -0.73 -1.98
CA VAL A 94 7.99 0.64 -2.02
C VAL A 94 7.95 1.28 -0.63
N ALA A 95 6.90 1.05 0.17
CA ALA A 95 6.79 1.56 1.54
C ALA A 95 7.85 0.98 2.48
N VAL A 96 8.12 -0.32 2.40
CA VAL A 96 9.19 -0.99 3.15
C VAL A 96 10.55 -0.40 2.78
N PHE A 97 10.84 -0.28 1.48
CA PHE A 97 12.10 0.32 1.03
C PHE A 97 12.25 1.78 1.49
N HIS A 98 11.17 2.56 1.42
CA HIS A 98 11.18 3.95 1.85
C HIS A 98 11.39 4.07 3.37
N TYR A 99 10.69 3.27 4.16
CA TYR A 99 10.88 3.23 5.61
C TYR A 99 12.30 2.77 5.98
N TYR A 100 12.86 1.80 5.26
CA TYR A 100 14.24 1.35 5.44
C TYR A 100 15.25 2.50 5.26
N LEU A 101 15.07 3.34 4.24
CA LEU A 101 15.92 4.52 4.01
C LEU A 101 15.85 5.55 5.16
N VAL A 102 14.66 5.70 5.76
CA VAL A 102 14.47 6.58 6.92
C VAL A 102 15.07 5.97 8.19
N ALA A 103 14.85 4.67 8.41
CA ALA A 103 15.39 3.94 9.56
C ALA A 103 16.92 3.91 9.56
N THR A 104 17.54 3.76 8.38
CA THR A 104 19.01 3.80 8.20
C THR A 104 19.60 5.21 8.17
N LYS A 105 18.79 6.25 8.41
CA LYS A 105 19.23 7.66 8.38
C LYS A 105 19.92 8.05 7.07
N VAL A 106 19.51 7.42 5.96
CA VAL A 106 19.92 7.84 4.61
C VAL A 106 19.01 8.96 4.13
N LEU A 107 17.74 8.92 4.52
CA LEU A 107 16.74 9.96 4.29
C LEU A 107 16.13 10.45 5.61
N GLU A 108 15.79 11.73 5.65
CA GLU A 108 14.90 12.34 6.62
C GLU A 108 13.63 12.79 5.91
N CYS A 109 12.47 12.47 6.47
CA CYS A 109 11.17 12.78 5.89
C CYS A 109 10.30 13.53 6.92
N PRO A 110 9.34 14.35 6.45
CA PRO A 110 8.42 15.06 7.32
C PRO A 110 7.61 14.12 8.22
N GLN A 111 7.10 14.70 9.30
CA GLN A 111 6.14 14.03 10.16
C GLN A 111 4.85 13.72 9.38
N GLY A 112 4.23 12.59 9.72
CA GLY A 112 2.97 12.18 9.13
C GLY A 112 1.78 12.97 9.69
N LEU A 113 0.58 12.52 9.32
CA LEU A 113 -0.67 13.12 9.75
C LEU A 113 -0.75 13.16 11.28
N PHE A 114 -1.16 14.31 11.83
CA PHE A 114 -1.29 14.57 13.27
C PHE A 114 0.00 14.37 14.12
N GLY A 115 1.18 14.33 13.49
CA GLY A 115 2.45 14.16 14.21
C GLY A 115 2.71 12.73 14.71
N PHE A 116 1.92 11.74 14.29
CA PHE A 116 2.14 10.33 14.66
C PHE A 116 3.22 9.68 13.79
N GLY A 117 4.48 9.85 14.19
CA GLY A 117 5.62 9.24 13.49
C GLY A 117 5.87 9.84 12.10
N THR A 118 6.80 9.26 11.36
CA THR A 118 7.18 9.75 10.04
C THR A 118 6.13 9.39 8.99
N ALA A 119 5.96 10.23 7.96
CA ALA A 119 5.03 9.95 6.88
C ALA A 119 5.24 8.56 6.23
N PRO A 120 6.49 8.09 6.00
CA PRO A 120 6.73 6.74 5.47
C PRO A 120 6.31 5.61 6.42
N ALA A 121 6.39 5.82 7.75
CA ALA A 121 5.93 4.83 8.73
C ALA A 121 4.41 4.65 8.68
N GLN A 122 3.66 5.76 8.57
CA GLN A 122 2.20 5.71 8.42
C GLN A 122 1.80 5.01 7.11
N SER A 123 2.47 5.33 6.00
CA SER A 123 2.23 4.67 4.72
C SER A 123 2.57 3.17 4.77
N LEU A 124 3.64 2.78 5.47
CA LEU A 124 3.97 1.36 5.68
C LEU A 124 2.87 0.63 6.44
N MET A 125 2.34 1.19 7.52
CA MET A 125 1.22 0.60 8.25
C MET A 125 0.00 0.44 7.35
N LEU A 126 -0.35 1.50 6.61
CA LEU A 126 -1.50 1.48 5.71
C LEU A 126 -1.38 0.38 4.64
N PHE A 127 -0.22 0.27 3.99
CA PHE A 127 -0.01 -0.76 2.97
C PHE A 127 0.06 -2.17 3.54
N ASN A 128 0.52 -2.36 4.78
CA ASN A 128 0.48 -3.66 5.43
C ASN A 128 -0.97 -4.12 5.64
N PHE A 129 -1.83 -3.26 6.18
CA PHE A 129 -3.25 -3.58 6.35
C PHE A 129 -3.94 -3.81 5.00
N LEU A 130 -3.69 -2.92 4.03
CA LEU A 130 -4.29 -3.02 2.71
C LEU A 130 -3.88 -4.31 1.97
N ALA A 131 -2.58 -4.63 1.95
CA ALA A 131 -2.07 -5.86 1.32
C ALA A 131 -2.60 -7.11 2.00
N SER A 132 -2.72 -7.09 3.34
CA SER A 132 -3.30 -8.19 4.11
C SER A 132 -4.77 -8.40 3.75
N ASP A 133 -5.58 -7.35 3.81
CA ASP A 133 -7.02 -7.43 3.55
C ASP A 133 -7.32 -7.90 2.12
N VAL A 134 -6.63 -7.35 1.11
CA VAL A 134 -6.87 -7.79 -0.27
C VAL A 134 -6.37 -9.22 -0.51
N SER A 135 -5.28 -9.64 0.14
CA SER A 135 -4.79 -11.02 0.02
C SER A 135 -5.75 -12.02 0.69
N VAL A 136 -6.26 -11.67 1.87
CA VAL A 136 -7.22 -12.49 2.60
C VAL A 136 -8.58 -12.53 1.88
N GLY A 137 -9.05 -11.40 1.37
CA GLY A 137 -10.25 -11.32 0.54
C GLY A 137 -10.15 -12.15 -0.74
N ALA A 138 -8.99 -12.10 -1.41
CA ALA A 138 -8.70 -12.92 -2.59
C ALA A 138 -8.63 -14.43 -2.27
N TRP A 139 -8.23 -14.79 -1.05
CA TRP A 139 -8.14 -16.18 -0.62
C TRP A 139 -9.51 -16.80 -0.35
N TYR A 140 -10.39 -16.08 0.36
CA TYR A 140 -11.70 -16.61 0.78
C TYR A 140 -12.81 -16.46 -0.26
N GLY A 141 -12.71 -15.50 -1.18
CA GLY A 141 -13.79 -15.18 -2.13
C GLY A 141 -13.75 -15.92 -3.47
N ARG A 142 -12.98 -17.01 -3.59
CA ARG A 142 -12.78 -17.73 -4.85
C ARG A 142 -13.15 -19.21 -4.74
N HIS A 143 -13.85 -19.72 -5.76
CA HIS A 143 -14.32 -21.11 -5.86
C HIS A 143 -13.33 -22.05 -6.60
N GLU A 144 -12.12 -21.58 -6.87
CA GLU A 144 -11.08 -22.37 -7.54
C GLU A 144 -10.51 -23.48 -6.64
N SER A 145 -9.87 -24.48 -7.26
CA SER A 145 -9.14 -25.51 -6.53
C SER A 145 -8.06 -24.90 -5.61
N PRO A 146 -7.74 -25.50 -4.44
CA PRO A 146 -6.71 -24.97 -3.54
C PRO A 146 -5.37 -24.68 -4.21
N ARG A 147 -4.96 -25.54 -5.15
CA ARG A 147 -3.71 -25.38 -5.91
C ARG A 147 -3.75 -24.17 -6.83
N GLN A 148 -4.82 -23.99 -7.60
CA GLN A 148 -4.98 -22.81 -8.46
C GLN A 148 -5.01 -21.52 -7.64
N ARG A 149 -5.72 -21.54 -6.50
CA ARG A 149 -5.77 -20.38 -5.60
C ARG A 149 -4.39 -19.97 -5.10
N ALA A 150 -3.60 -20.93 -4.65
CA ALA A 150 -2.23 -20.67 -4.21
C ALA A 150 -1.36 -20.14 -5.35
N THR A 151 -1.40 -20.78 -6.53
CA THR A 151 -0.60 -20.37 -7.69
C THR A 151 -0.91 -18.94 -8.12
N THR A 152 -2.19 -18.57 -8.26
CA THR A 152 -2.55 -17.21 -8.68
C THR A 152 -2.24 -16.17 -7.61
N GLN A 153 -2.38 -16.51 -6.32
CA GLN A 153 -2.01 -15.63 -5.22
C GLN A 153 -0.51 -15.36 -5.21
N ILE A 154 0.31 -16.41 -5.34
CA ILE A 154 1.77 -16.29 -5.42
C ILE A 154 2.16 -15.47 -6.65
N ALA A 155 1.58 -15.76 -7.82
CA ALA A 155 1.85 -15.00 -9.03
C ALA A 155 1.52 -13.51 -8.87
N ALA A 156 0.39 -13.17 -8.23
CA ALA A 156 -0.02 -11.80 -7.97
C ALA A 156 0.94 -11.08 -7.00
N VAL A 157 1.40 -11.76 -5.95
CA VAL A 157 2.40 -11.21 -5.01
C VAL A 157 3.75 -11.00 -5.70
N LEU A 158 4.20 -11.97 -6.49
CA LEU A 158 5.45 -11.87 -7.26
C LEU A 158 5.39 -10.73 -8.27
N LEU A 159 4.26 -10.57 -8.96
CA LEU A 159 4.02 -9.43 -9.86
C LEU A 159 4.11 -8.11 -9.09
N GLY A 160 3.49 -8.02 -7.91
CA GLY A 160 3.62 -6.85 -7.03
C GLY A 160 5.06 -6.55 -6.63
N PHE A 161 5.85 -7.57 -6.30
CA PHE A 161 7.27 -7.40 -5.97
C PHE A 161 8.09 -6.91 -7.18
N VAL A 162 7.85 -7.46 -8.37
CA VAL A 162 8.49 -6.99 -9.62
C VAL A 162 8.16 -5.52 -9.88
N LEU A 163 6.90 -5.12 -9.70
CA LEU A 163 6.48 -3.72 -9.83
C LEU A 163 7.16 -2.81 -8.80
N ALA A 164 7.27 -3.25 -7.54
CA ALA A 164 7.98 -2.50 -6.50
C ALA A 164 9.46 -2.28 -6.87
N VAL A 165 10.15 -3.34 -7.32
CA VAL A 165 11.55 -3.25 -7.75
C VAL A 165 11.69 -2.31 -8.96
N ALA A 166 10.76 -2.39 -9.92
CA ALA A 166 10.75 -1.49 -11.07
C ALA A 166 10.61 -0.03 -10.63
N CYS A 167 9.69 0.30 -9.72
CA CYS A 167 9.51 1.65 -9.18
C CYS A 167 10.75 2.15 -8.42
N VAL A 168 11.39 1.29 -7.62
CA VAL A 168 12.61 1.66 -6.88
C VAL A 168 13.77 1.94 -7.84
N LYS A 169 13.92 1.12 -8.89
CA LYS A 169 14.97 1.32 -9.90
C LYS A 169 14.71 2.49 -10.83
N SER A 170 13.44 2.82 -11.11
CA SER A 170 13.06 3.98 -11.92
C SER A 170 13.09 5.29 -11.14
N ALA A 171 13.20 5.24 -9.81
CA ALA A 171 13.29 6.43 -9.01
C ALA A 171 14.56 7.23 -9.36
N PRO A 172 14.45 8.55 -9.56
CA PRO A 172 15.62 9.37 -9.84
C PRO A 172 16.63 9.28 -8.69
N PRO A 173 17.94 9.42 -8.97
CA PRO A 173 18.97 9.34 -7.95
C PRO A 173 18.72 10.39 -6.86
N LEU A 174 19.01 10.01 -5.62
CA LEU A 174 18.84 10.89 -4.48
C LEU A 174 19.70 12.15 -4.65
N PRO A 175 19.21 13.32 -4.19
CA PRO A 175 19.98 14.55 -4.21
C PRO A 175 21.30 14.37 -3.43
N LYS A 176 22.32 15.13 -3.84
CA LYS A 176 23.66 15.07 -3.22
C LYS A 176 23.57 15.41 -1.73
N VAL A 177 24.48 14.82 -0.95
CA VAL A 177 24.59 15.13 0.48
C VAL A 177 24.90 16.63 0.62
N PRO A 178 24.18 17.37 1.48
CA PRO A 178 24.43 18.79 1.66
C PRO A 178 25.84 19.03 2.21
N ALA A 179 26.48 20.12 1.77
CA ALA A 179 27.81 20.51 2.24
C ALA A 179 27.77 21.26 3.59
N ALA A 180 26.60 21.76 3.99
CA ALA A 180 26.37 22.47 5.25
C ALA A 180 25.09 21.95 5.93
N ALA A 181 24.98 22.19 7.24
CA ALA A 181 23.78 21.87 7.99
C ALA A 181 22.59 22.70 7.49
N TYR A 182 21.39 22.10 7.48
CA TYR A 182 20.16 22.80 7.12
C TYR A 182 19.79 23.81 8.20
N ASP A 183 19.40 25.01 7.78
CA ASP A 183 18.76 25.98 8.65
C ASP A 183 17.26 25.64 8.74
N PRO A 184 16.73 25.22 9.90
CA PRO A 184 15.33 24.79 10.02
C PRO A 184 14.33 25.93 9.78
N VAL A 185 14.76 27.20 9.85
CA VAL A 185 13.92 28.38 9.58
C VAL A 185 13.86 28.68 8.09
N LYS A 186 14.99 28.55 7.38
CA LYS A 186 15.07 28.85 5.94
C LYS A 186 14.70 27.64 5.06
N ASP A 187 15.07 26.44 5.51
CA ASP A 187 14.87 25.17 4.82
C ASP A 187 14.00 24.23 5.68
N PRO A 188 12.71 24.54 5.87
CA PRO A 188 11.80 23.65 6.59
C PRO A 188 11.76 22.28 5.88
N LEU A 189 11.51 21.21 6.65
CA LEU A 189 11.46 19.85 6.13
C LEU A 189 10.13 19.61 5.39
N ASP A 190 9.97 20.24 4.23
CA ASP A 190 8.78 20.17 3.35
C ASP A 190 8.80 18.95 2.41
N THR A 191 9.97 18.32 2.25
CA THR A 191 10.18 17.13 1.42
C THR A 191 11.23 16.20 2.03
N CYS A 192 11.28 14.96 1.55
CA CYS A 192 12.30 14.01 1.99
C CYS A 192 13.67 14.40 1.43
N ARG A 193 14.69 14.53 2.30
CA ARG A 193 16.05 14.94 1.95
C ARG A 193 17.09 14.08 2.65
N ARG A 194 18.36 14.15 2.21
CA ARG A 194 19.46 13.47 2.90
C ARG A 194 19.89 14.29 4.12
N PRO A 195 20.14 13.68 5.30
CA PRO A 195 20.67 14.41 6.45
C PRO A 195 22.08 14.93 6.17
N PHE A 196 22.41 16.10 6.75
CA PHE A 196 23.79 16.56 6.83
C PHE A 196 24.57 15.67 7.79
N ARG A 197 25.75 15.20 7.37
CA ARG A 197 26.72 14.52 8.25
C ARG A 197 27.99 15.35 8.24
N ALA A 198 28.35 15.88 9.42
CA ALA A 198 29.64 16.53 9.58
C ALA A 198 30.76 15.54 9.23
N PRO A 199 31.84 15.98 8.55
CA PRO A 199 33.01 15.13 8.37
C PRO A 199 33.48 14.68 9.75
N THR A 200 33.59 13.37 9.94
CA THR A 200 34.19 12.81 11.14
C THR A 200 35.70 12.99 10.97
N ASN A 201 36.31 13.80 11.83
CA ASN A 201 37.76 13.96 11.91
C ASN A 201 38.41 12.67 12.44
#